data_AF-A0A7W6RQB4-F1
#
_entry.id   AF-A0A7W6RQB4-F1
#
_cell.length_a   1.000
_cell.length_b   1.000
_cell.length_c   1.000
_cell.angle_alpha   90.00
_cell.angle_beta   90.00
_cell.angle_gamma   90.00
#
_symmetry.space_group_name_H-M   'P 1'
#
loop_
_entity.id
_entity.type
_entity.pdbx_description
1 polymer ?
#
loop_
_entity_poly.entity_id
_entity_poly.type
_entity_poly.pdbx_seq_one_letter_code
_entity_poly.pdbx_strand_id
1 'polypeptide(L)'
;MIIIGPAQTVVEDLENVSVDGYDVIVRLNNGIALAQKNPSVLGSRTDVLFHNLMEHGDRSAGAIPAPLLREHGVRFLVFPHWGFKGSKSRLYKKREELHGCQATELVVPSTRFCESVRRQLDGFQPTVGASAILFFLSAKCTEVAIHGFTFFQTPYLLGYNDAVATADEARSWAAASYVHDPSREKIVVMRYISSAEQRGVRVALGANVRRFLLA
;
A
#
# COMPACT_ATOMS: atom_id res chain seq x y z
N MET A 1 -11.47 -5.13 -7.05
CA MET A 1 -10.15 -4.43 -7.11
C MET A 1 -9.08 -5.32 -6.49
N ILE A 2 -7.80 -5.08 -6.80
CA ILE A 2 -6.66 -5.80 -6.20
C ILE A 2 -5.68 -4.82 -5.55
N ILE A 3 -5.21 -5.15 -4.35
CA ILE A 3 -4.16 -4.46 -3.62
C ILE A 3 -2.93 -5.37 -3.58
N ILE A 4 -1.81 -4.86 -4.11
CA ILE A 4 -0.57 -5.61 -4.25
C ILE A 4 0.48 -5.01 -3.34
N GLY A 5 0.79 -5.75 -2.28
CA GLY A 5 1.88 -5.47 -1.37
C GLY A 5 3.23 -6.01 -1.89
N PRO A 6 4.34 -5.53 -1.34
CA PRO A 6 5.68 -5.84 -1.82
C PRO A 6 6.34 -7.04 -1.13
N ALA A 7 5.62 -7.85 -0.35
CA ALA A 7 6.23 -8.97 0.34
C ALA A 7 6.85 -9.96 -0.66
N GLN A 8 7.93 -10.64 -0.26
CA GLN A 8 8.60 -11.63 -1.10
C GLN A 8 7.66 -12.71 -1.64
N THR A 9 6.59 -13.02 -0.89
CA THR A 9 5.58 -14.04 -1.23
C THR A 9 4.60 -13.61 -2.32
N VAL A 10 4.68 -12.37 -2.83
CA VAL A 10 3.69 -11.82 -3.77
C VAL A 10 3.61 -12.60 -5.08
N VAL A 11 4.74 -13.16 -5.55
CA VAL A 11 4.76 -13.96 -6.79
C VAL A 11 3.93 -15.23 -6.62
N GLU A 12 4.16 -15.97 -5.53
CA GLU A 12 3.38 -17.17 -5.18
C GLU A 12 1.90 -16.84 -4.98
N ASP A 13 1.60 -15.71 -4.32
CA ASP A 13 0.22 -15.25 -4.12
C ASP A 13 -0.51 -14.96 -5.45
N LEU A 14 0.21 -14.71 -6.54
CA LEU A 14 -0.33 -14.26 -7.82
C LEU A 14 -0.24 -15.32 -8.94
N GLU A 15 0.31 -16.52 -8.69
CA GLU A 15 0.54 -17.54 -9.73
C GLU A 15 -0.67 -17.84 -10.63
N ASN A 16 -1.88 -17.78 -10.06
CA ASN A 16 -3.13 -18.05 -10.77
C ASN A 16 -4.06 -16.83 -10.82
N VAL A 17 -3.51 -15.63 -10.68
CA VAL A 17 -4.27 -14.37 -10.63
C VAL A 17 -3.93 -13.52 -11.84
N SER A 18 -4.95 -13.22 -12.66
CA SER A 18 -4.81 -12.22 -13.71
C SER A 18 -4.93 -10.81 -13.12
N VAL A 19 -3.79 -10.21 -12.76
CA VAL A 19 -3.75 -8.87 -12.14
C VAL A 19 -4.41 -7.81 -13.02
N ASP A 20 -4.10 -7.79 -14.31
CA ASP A 20 -4.65 -6.81 -15.24
C ASP A 20 -6.15 -7.01 -15.50
N GLY A 21 -6.74 -8.13 -15.07
CA GLY A 21 -8.17 -8.40 -15.13
C GLY A 21 -9.03 -7.69 -14.07
N TYR A 22 -8.42 -7.05 -13.06
CA TYR A 22 -9.17 -6.27 -12.06
C TYR A 22 -9.54 -4.88 -12.58
N ASP A 23 -10.69 -4.34 -12.16
CA ASP A 23 -11.11 -2.98 -12.55
C ASP A 23 -10.15 -1.88 -12.05
N VAL A 24 -9.57 -2.11 -10.87
CA VAL A 24 -8.69 -1.18 -10.16
C VAL A 24 -7.52 -1.96 -9.56
N ILE A 25 -6.31 -1.52 -9.90
CA ILE A 25 -5.04 -2.06 -9.39
C ILE A 25 -4.39 -1.04 -8.47
N VAL A 26 -4.17 -1.44 -7.22
CA VAL A 26 -3.59 -0.61 -6.16
C VAL A 26 -2.17 -1.10 -5.85
N ARG A 27 -1.20 -0.18 -5.90
CA ARG A 27 0.20 -0.44 -5.52
C ARG A 27 0.67 0.49 -4.42
N LEU A 28 1.81 0.13 -3.82
CA LEU A 28 2.42 0.86 -2.71
C LEU A 28 3.82 1.31 -3.08
N ASN A 29 4.18 2.57 -2.79
CA ASN A 29 5.55 3.10 -2.88
C ASN A 29 6.27 2.69 -4.20
N ASN A 30 7.40 1.98 -4.11
CA ASN A 30 8.18 1.44 -5.24
C ASN A 30 7.47 0.38 -6.10
N GLY A 31 6.20 0.09 -5.83
CA GLY A 31 5.44 -0.96 -6.53
C GLY A 31 5.34 -0.75 -8.04
N ILE A 32 5.40 0.49 -8.54
CA ILE A 32 5.46 0.77 -9.99
C ILE A 32 6.75 0.22 -10.60
N ALA A 33 7.90 0.54 -10.01
CA ALA A 33 9.20 0.06 -10.50
C ALA A 33 9.29 -1.47 -10.45
N LEU A 34 8.67 -2.09 -9.45
CA LEU A 34 8.59 -3.55 -9.33
C LEU A 34 7.74 -4.16 -10.46
N ALA A 35 6.60 -3.53 -10.77
CA ALA A 35 5.70 -3.96 -11.84
C ALA A 35 6.35 -3.82 -13.22
N GLN A 36 7.09 -2.73 -13.48
CA GLN A 36 7.85 -2.54 -14.72
C GLN A 36 8.83 -3.67 -15.01
N LYS A 37 9.47 -4.20 -13.96
CA LYS A 37 10.43 -5.29 -14.10
C LYS A 37 9.76 -6.65 -14.31
N ASN A 38 8.53 -6.84 -13.83
CA ASN A 38 7.83 -8.13 -13.85
C ASN A 38 6.34 -8.00 -14.25
N PRO A 39 6.01 -7.41 -15.42
CA PRO A 39 4.63 -7.08 -15.77
C PRO A 39 3.75 -8.32 -16.00
N SER A 40 4.35 -9.45 -16.41
CA SER A 40 3.63 -10.72 -16.62
C SER A 40 3.06 -11.33 -15.32
N VAL A 41 3.70 -11.04 -14.18
CA VAL A 41 3.26 -11.53 -12.86
C VAL A 41 2.50 -10.44 -12.12
N LEU A 42 3.05 -9.23 -12.11
CA LEU A 42 2.55 -8.14 -11.27
C LEU A 42 1.51 -7.28 -11.97
N GLY A 43 1.19 -7.52 -13.25
CA GLY A 43 0.36 -6.66 -14.08
C GLY A 43 1.12 -5.44 -14.62
N SER A 44 0.65 -4.90 -15.73
CA SER A 44 1.28 -3.79 -16.45
C SER A 44 0.76 -2.40 -16.04
N ARG A 45 -0.37 -2.35 -15.33
CA ARG A 45 -1.08 -1.11 -14.95
C ARG A 45 -0.97 -0.81 -13.46
N THR A 46 -1.10 0.49 -13.12
CA THR A 46 -1.34 0.96 -11.75
C THR A 46 -2.40 2.06 -11.77
N ASP A 47 -3.62 1.80 -11.30
CA ASP A 47 -4.67 2.82 -11.27
C ASP A 47 -4.56 3.74 -10.03
N VAL A 48 -4.18 3.15 -8.89
CA VAL A 48 -4.03 3.86 -7.61
C VAL A 48 -2.66 3.55 -7.01
N LEU A 49 -1.91 4.60 -6.68
CA LEU A 49 -0.63 4.48 -5.97
C LEU A 49 -0.75 5.07 -4.57
N PHE A 50 -0.62 4.24 -3.54
CA PHE A 50 -0.41 4.71 -2.17
C PHE A 50 1.08 4.98 -1.96
N HIS A 51 1.45 6.23 -1.63
CA HIS A 51 2.85 6.65 -1.52
C HIS A 51 3.07 7.55 -0.31
N ASN A 52 4.16 7.39 0.45
CA ASN A 52 4.46 8.22 1.63
C ASN A 52 5.11 9.60 1.29
N LEU A 53 5.29 9.87 0.00
CA LEU A 53 5.93 11.05 -0.61
C LEU A 53 7.39 11.32 -0.19
N MET A 54 8.06 10.36 0.43
CA MET A 54 9.50 10.43 0.68
C MET A 54 10.24 9.85 -0.52
N GLU A 55 10.54 10.67 -1.53
CA GLU A 55 11.07 10.19 -2.82
C GLU A 55 12.59 10.04 -2.88
N HIS A 56 13.31 10.61 -1.91
CA HIS A 56 14.77 10.62 -1.88
C HIS A 56 15.30 10.38 -0.45
N GLY A 57 16.58 9.99 -0.37
CA GLY A 57 17.28 9.66 0.88
C GLY A 57 17.18 8.18 1.28
N ASP A 58 17.81 7.82 2.40
CA ASP A 58 18.03 6.43 2.82
C ASP A 58 16.74 5.64 3.06
N ARG A 59 15.64 6.34 3.39
CA ARG A 59 14.32 5.74 3.63
C ARG A 59 13.31 6.06 2.53
N SER A 60 13.81 6.34 1.34
CA SER A 60 12.98 6.64 0.17
C SER A 60 11.97 5.53 -0.14
N ALA A 61 10.79 5.94 -0.55
CA ALA A 61 9.72 5.12 -1.11
C ALA A 61 9.77 5.03 -2.64
N GLY A 62 10.76 5.64 -3.27
CA GLY A 62 10.88 5.75 -4.73
C GLY A 62 10.54 7.13 -5.25
N ALA A 63 11.25 7.57 -6.28
CA ALA A 63 10.86 8.76 -7.02
C ALA A 63 9.65 8.46 -7.90
N ILE A 64 8.66 9.34 -7.87
CA ILE A 64 7.41 9.23 -8.64
C ILE A 64 7.14 10.53 -9.41
N PRO A 65 7.98 10.83 -10.42
CA PRO A 65 7.82 12.04 -11.21
C PRO A 65 6.56 11.93 -12.08
N ALA A 66 5.94 13.06 -12.42
CA ALA A 66 4.70 13.09 -13.21
C ALA A 66 4.73 12.24 -14.50
N PRO A 67 5.82 12.17 -15.30
CA PRO A 67 5.89 11.29 -16.46
C PRO A 67 5.73 9.80 -16.12
N LEU A 68 6.34 9.33 -15.03
CA LEU A 68 6.24 7.93 -14.61
C LEU A 68 4.79 7.60 -14.20
N LEU A 69 4.14 8.49 -13.45
CA LEU A 69 2.75 8.32 -13.06
C LEU A 69 1.81 8.22 -14.28
N ARG A 70 2.05 9.06 -15.30
CA ARG A 70 1.29 9.03 -16.56
C ARG A 70 1.50 7.75 -17.35
N GLU A 71 2.76 7.36 -17.54
CA GLU A 71 3.13 6.15 -18.30
C GLU A 71 2.48 4.90 -17.71
N HIS A 72 2.35 4.85 -16.38
CA HIS A 72 1.76 3.72 -15.64
C HIS A 72 0.25 3.79 -15.45
N GLY A 73 -0.39 4.83 -16.00
CA GLY A 73 -1.84 5.02 -15.90
C GLY A 73 -2.33 5.36 -14.50
N VAL A 74 -1.48 5.92 -13.64
CA VAL A 74 -1.85 6.28 -12.26
C VAL A 74 -2.85 7.41 -12.27
N ARG A 75 -4.10 7.08 -11.98
CA ARG A 75 -5.20 8.05 -11.87
C ARG A 75 -5.21 8.73 -10.51
N PHE A 76 -4.94 7.98 -9.46
CA PHE A 76 -4.94 8.49 -8.09
C PHE A 76 -3.61 8.23 -7.40
N LEU A 77 -2.91 9.30 -7.04
CA LEU A 77 -1.80 9.27 -6.10
C LEU A 77 -2.34 9.55 -4.69
N VAL A 78 -2.37 8.54 -3.84
CA VAL A 78 -2.89 8.66 -2.48
C VAL A 78 -1.75 8.85 -1.49
N PHE A 79 -1.76 9.99 -0.80
CA PHE A 79 -0.86 10.23 0.34
C PHE A 79 -1.62 10.05 1.65
N PRO A 80 -1.40 8.94 2.40
CA PRO A 80 -2.04 8.73 3.69
C PRO A 80 -1.39 9.66 4.74
N HIS A 81 -1.94 10.87 4.87
CA HIS A 81 -1.40 11.92 5.74
C HIS A 81 -1.86 11.74 7.19
N TRP A 82 -0.99 11.18 8.04
CA TRP A 82 -1.28 10.89 9.45
C TRP A 82 -0.92 12.01 10.46
N GLY A 83 -0.65 13.23 9.99
CA GLY A 83 -0.41 14.41 10.85
C GLY A 83 1.03 14.65 11.36
N PHE A 84 2.08 14.05 10.79
CA PHE A 84 3.46 14.21 11.30
C PHE A 84 4.18 15.49 10.83
N LYS A 85 5.23 15.91 11.55
CA LYS A 85 6.06 17.07 11.18
C LYS A 85 6.73 16.86 9.82
N GLY A 86 6.55 17.79 8.88
CA GLY A 86 7.08 17.70 7.52
C GLY A 86 6.16 17.05 6.49
N SER A 87 5.11 16.33 6.91
CA SER A 87 4.10 15.73 6.01
C SER A 87 3.44 16.75 5.08
N LYS A 88 3.04 17.90 5.63
CA LYS A 88 2.42 19.00 4.90
C LYS A 88 3.34 19.55 3.81
N SER A 89 4.62 19.77 4.14
CA SER A 89 5.60 20.27 3.16
C SER A 89 5.76 19.29 2.00
N ARG A 90 5.85 17.98 2.27
CA ARG A 90 5.89 16.95 1.21
C ARG A 90 4.63 16.95 0.34
N LEU A 91 3.46 17.04 0.97
CA LEU A 91 2.18 17.13 0.26
C LEU A 91 2.12 18.35 -0.65
N TYR A 92 2.47 19.55 -0.16
CA TYR A 92 2.44 20.78 -0.95
C TYR A 92 3.46 20.75 -2.08
N LYS A 93 4.68 20.27 -1.83
CA LYS A 93 5.70 20.13 -2.87
C LYS A 93 5.24 19.19 -3.99
N LYS A 94 4.68 18.02 -3.65
CA LYS A 94 4.16 17.10 -4.68
C LYS A 94 2.95 17.68 -5.41
N ARG A 95 2.08 18.43 -4.71
CA ARG A 95 0.95 19.14 -5.34
C ARG A 95 1.42 20.17 -6.37
N GLU A 96 2.46 20.92 -6.04
CA GLU A 96 3.09 21.89 -6.96
C GLU A 96 3.71 21.18 -8.17
N GLU A 97 4.43 20.08 -7.96
CA GLU A 97 5.01 19.29 -9.06
C GLU A 97 3.94 18.71 -10.00
N LEU A 98 2.81 18.28 -9.45
CA LEU A 98 1.68 17.76 -10.23
C LEU A 98 0.77 18.86 -10.79
N HIS A 99 1.06 20.14 -10.50
CA HIS A 99 0.26 21.24 -11.01
C HIS A 99 0.29 21.25 -12.55
N GLY A 100 -0.89 21.18 -13.17
CA GLY A 100 -1.04 21.06 -14.62
C GLY A 100 -0.94 19.63 -15.17
N CYS A 101 -0.62 18.62 -14.34
CA CYS A 101 -0.73 17.21 -14.72
C CYS A 101 -2.19 16.75 -14.59
N GLN A 102 -2.93 16.70 -15.69
CA GLN A 102 -4.35 16.28 -15.67
C GLN A 102 -4.56 14.77 -15.49
N ALA A 103 -3.52 13.97 -15.69
CA ALA A 103 -3.62 12.52 -15.69
C ALA A 103 -3.66 11.88 -14.30
N THR A 104 -3.18 12.58 -13.26
CA THR A 104 -3.05 12.03 -11.91
C THR A 104 -3.56 13.02 -10.86
N GLU A 105 -4.54 12.59 -10.09
CA GLU A 105 -5.07 13.34 -8.95
C GLU A 105 -4.35 12.96 -7.66
N LEU A 106 -3.84 13.95 -6.93
CA LEU A 106 -3.26 13.78 -5.60
C LEU A 106 -4.35 13.83 -4.53
N VAL A 107 -4.63 12.69 -3.91
CA VAL A 107 -5.70 12.50 -2.93
C VAL A 107 -5.14 12.24 -1.53
N VAL A 108 -5.84 12.75 -0.51
CA VAL A 108 -5.55 12.49 0.90
C VAL A 108 -6.80 11.90 1.55
N PRO A 109 -6.72 10.75 2.25
CA PRO A 109 -7.85 10.22 3.01
C PRO A 109 -8.39 11.26 4.00
N SER A 110 -9.70 11.26 4.23
CA SER A 110 -10.33 12.24 5.12
C SER A 110 -9.76 12.18 6.55
N THR A 111 -9.70 13.32 7.22
CA THR A 111 -9.27 13.41 8.62
C THR A 111 -10.09 12.49 9.53
N ARG A 112 -11.41 12.42 9.31
CA ARG A 112 -12.30 11.50 10.04
C ARG A 112 -11.91 10.03 9.88
N PHE A 113 -11.59 9.60 8.67
CA PHE A 113 -11.11 8.24 8.42
C PHE A 113 -9.78 8.01 9.15
N CYS A 114 -8.83 8.94 9.01
CA CYS A 114 -7.53 8.83 9.65
C CYS A 114 -7.61 8.77 11.17
N GLU A 115 -8.42 9.63 11.80
CA GLU A 115 -8.62 9.61 13.26
C GLU A 115 -9.28 8.32 13.74
N SER A 116 -10.27 7.81 13.00
CA SER A 116 -10.92 6.54 13.33
C SER A 116 -9.93 5.38 13.33
N VAL A 117 -9.09 5.28 12.30
CA VAL A 117 -8.05 4.24 12.20
C VAL A 117 -7.03 4.38 13.32
N ARG A 118 -6.52 5.59 13.59
CA ARG A 118 -5.53 5.81 14.67
C ARG A 118 -6.07 5.44 16.04
N ARG A 119 -7.34 5.69 16.34
CA ARG A 119 -7.96 5.26 17.61
C ARG A 119 -7.99 3.74 17.74
N GLN A 120 -8.30 3.02 16.67
CA GLN A 120 -8.32 1.55 16.66
C GLN A 120 -6.92 0.94 16.78
N LEU A 121 -5.90 1.67 16.33
CA LEU A 121 -4.49 1.32 16.49
C LEU A 121 -3.90 1.85 17.81
N ASP A 122 -4.71 2.43 18.71
CA ASP A 122 -4.26 3.00 19.99
C ASP A 122 -3.10 3.99 19.81
N GLY A 123 -3.34 4.97 18.93
CA GLY A 123 -2.45 6.10 18.66
C GLY A 123 -1.42 5.85 17.55
N PHE A 124 -1.08 4.59 17.26
CA PHE A 124 -0.14 4.20 16.21
C PHE A 124 -0.65 4.56 14.81
N GLN A 125 0.29 4.76 13.90
CA GLN A 125 0.02 5.06 12.49
C GLN A 125 0.11 3.76 11.69
N PRO A 126 -0.85 3.48 10.80
CA PRO A 126 -0.73 2.34 9.92
C PRO A 126 0.42 2.57 8.93
N THR A 127 1.09 1.49 8.56
CA THR A 127 1.98 1.46 7.40
C THR A 127 1.23 1.85 6.12
N VAL A 128 1.95 2.21 5.04
CA VAL A 128 1.31 2.54 3.75
C VAL A 128 0.46 1.37 3.25
N GLY A 129 0.92 0.14 3.48
CA GLY A 129 0.19 -1.08 3.13
C GLY A 129 -1.09 -1.25 3.93
N ALA A 130 -1.01 -1.17 5.26
CA ALA A 130 -2.21 -1.21 6.10
C ALA A 130 -3.16 -0.04 5.79
N SER A 131 -2.64 1.15 5.49
CA SER A 131 -3.44 2.30 5.07
C SER A 131 -4.30 2.00 3.84
N ALA A 132 -3.71 1.38 2.82
CA ALA A 132 -4.43 0.99 1.60
C ALA A 132 -5.50 -0.06 1.87
N ILE A 133 -5.16 -1.12 2.62
CA ILE A 133 -6.10 -2.19 2.99
C ILE A 133 -7.29 -1.61 3.77
N LEU A 134 -7.03 -0.85 4.83
CA LEU A 134 -8.09 -0.29 5.68
C LEU A 134 -8.98 0.70 4.93
N PHE A 135 -8.40 1.50 4.02
CA PHE A 135 -9.13 2.44 3.20
C PHE A 135 -10.13 1.73 2.27
N PHE A 136 -9.65 0.73 1.52
CA PHE A 136 -10.50 0.04 0.54
C PHE A 136 -11.48 -0.94 1.17
N LEU A 137 -11.16 -1.57 2.29
CA LEU A 137 -12.14 -2.36 3.05
C LEU A 137 -13.27 -1.49 3.62
N SER A 138 -13.04 -0.18 3.83
CA SER A 138 -14.07 0.78 4.25
C SER A 138 -14.87 1.37 3.09
N ALA A 139 -14.42 1.17 1.85
CA ALA A 139 -15.05 1.72 0.67
C ALA A 139 -16.27 0.88 0.26
N LYS A 140 -17.16 1.50 -0.53
CA LYS A 140 -18.25 0.78 -1.19
C LYS A 140 -17.71 0.06 -2.42
N CYS A 141 -17.40 -1.22 -2.29
CA CYS A 141 -16.93 -2.08 -3.36
C CYS A 141 -17.56 -3.47 -3.26
N THR A 142 -17.57 -4.20 -4.37
CA THR A 142 -18.10 -5.59 -4.41
C THR A 142 -17.03 -6.61 -4.04
N GLU A 143 -15.77 -6.33 -4.39
CA GLU A 143 -14.65 -7.23 -4.15
C GLU A 143 -13.33 -6.48 -3.88
N VAL A 144 -12.60 -6.93 -2.87
CA VAL A 144 -11.21 -6.53 -2.56
C VAL A 144 -10.32 -7.76 -2.50
N ALA A 145 -9.39 -7.87 -3.44
CA ALA A 145 -8.32 -8.86 -3.40
C ALA A 145 -7.06 -8.26 -2.74
N ILE A 146 -6.41 -9.00 -1.85
CA ILE A 146 -5.24 -8.57 -1.08
C ILE A 146 -4.13 -9.62 -1.24
N HIS A 147 -3.03 -9.24 -1.88
CA HIS A 147 -1.89 -10.12 -2.21
C HIS A 147 -0.56 -9.46 -1.83
N GLY A 148 0.47 -10.25 -1.47
CA GLY A 148 1.81 -9.70 -1.21
C GLY A 148 1.95 -8.97 0.12
N PHE A 149 1.22 -9.40 1.15
CA PHE A 149 1.28 -8.84 2.51
C PHE A 149 1.66 -9.89 3.53
N THR A 150 2.70 -9.62 4.30
CA THR A 150 3.14 -10.47 5.41
C THR A 150 3.36 -9.69 6.70
N PHE A 151 2.96 -8.41 6.74
CA PHE A 151 3.09 -7.55 7.93
C PHE A 151 4.52 -7.54 8.51
N PHE A 152 5.51 -7.46 7.61
CA PHE A 152 6.95 -7.49 7.94
C PHE A 152 7.43 -8.81 8.55
N GLN A 153 6.67 -9.90 8.39
CA GLN A 153 7.11 -11.25 8.79
C GLN A 153 8.01 -11.91 7.74
N THR A 154 8.14 -11.33 6.56
CA THR A 154 9.10 -11.70 5.49
C THR A 154 9.81 -10.46 4.97
N PRO A 155 10.95 -10.59 4.26
CA PRO A 155 11.51 -9.47 3.50
C PRO A 155 10.59 -9.07 2.33
N TYR A 156 10.98 -8.02 1.63
CA TYR A 156 10.33 -7.59 0.40
C TYR A 156 10.75 -8.44 -0.81
N LEU A 157 9.98 -8.39 -1.88
CA LEU A 157 10.39 -8.92 -3.17
C LEU A 157 11.65 -8.18 -3.64
N LEU A 158 12.59 -8.95 -4.20
CA LEU A 158 13.85 -8.43 -4.74
C LEU A 158 13.59 -7.26 -5.72
N GLY A 159 14.33 -6.17 -5.57
CA GLY A 159 14.20 -4.97 -6.38
C GLY A 159 13.14 -3.98 -5.90
N TYR A 160 12.43 -4.26 -4.79
CA TYR A 160 11.53 -3.29 -4.15
C TYR A 160 12.25 -2.38 -3.16
N ASN A 161 13.02 -2.97 -2.25
CA ASN A 161 13.92 -2.28 -1.33
C ASN A 161 15.06 -3.24 -0.94
N ASP A 162 16.16 -3.16 -1.70
CA ASP A 162 17.28 -4.10 -1.57
C ASP A 162 18.09 -3.91 -0.27
N ALA A 163 17.81 -2.84 0.49
CA ALA A 163 18.37 -2.65 1.84
C ALA A 163 17.66 -3.50 2.92
N VAL A 164 16.61 -4.24 2.57
CA VAL A 164 15.85 -5.12 3.47
C VAL A 164 15.81 -6.52 2.87
N ALA A 165 16.80 -7.33 3.21
CA ALA A 165 17.01 -8.68 2.70
C ALA A 165 16.45 -9.77 3.63
N THR A 166 16.21 -9.47 4.90
CA THR A 166 15.72 -10.45 5.90
C THR A 166 14.42 -10.03 6.57
N ALA A 167 13.73 -10.98 7.20
CA ALA A 167 12.54 -10.71 7.98
C ALA A 167 12.84 -9.85 9.24
N ASP A 168 14.01 -10.01 9.85
CA ASP A 168 14.45 -9.17 10.98
C ASP A 168 14.72 -7.73 10.54
N GLU A 169 15.33 -7.55 9.37
CA GLU A 169 15.50 -6.22 8.78
C GLU A 169 14.15 -5.59 8.41
N ALA A 170 13.19 -6.37 7.92
CA ALA A 170 11.84 -5.87 7.63
C ALA A 170 11.14 -5.38 8.91
N ARG A 171 11.19 -6.17 9.99
CA ARG A 171 10.67 -5.76 11.30
C ARG A 171 11.38 -4.52 11.83
N SER A 172 12.71 -4.50 11.76
CA SER A 172 13.53 -3.36 12.20
C SER A 172 13.22 -2.12 11.38
N TRP A 173 13.01 -2.27 10.08
CA TRP A 173 12.61 -1.18 9.19
C TRP A 173 11.26 -0.59 9.59
N ALA A 174 10.26 -1.41 9.90
CA ALA A 174 8.96 -0.95 10.38
C ALA A 174 9.05 -0.26 11.75
N ALA A 175 9.85 -0.81 12.65
CA ALA A 175 10.00 -0.33 14.02
C ALA A 175 10.88 0.93 14.14
N ALA A 176 11.77 1.19 13.19
CA ALA A 176 12.77 2.26 13.27
C ALA A 176 12.20 3.68 13.45
N SER A 177 10.95 3.90 13.06
CA SER A 177 10.27 5.19 13.25
C SER A 177 9.47 5.27 14.55
N TYR A 178 9.31 4.16 15.28
CA TYR A 178 8.45 3.98 16.47
C TYR A 178 7.00 4.45 16.29
N VAL A 179 6.54 4.67 15.06
CA VAL A 179 5.17 5.13 14.77
C VAL A 179 4.25 4.02 14.28
N HIS A 180 4.79 2.86 13.92
CA HIS A 180 4.03 1.73 13.39
C HIS A 180 4.01 0.57 14.38
N ASP A 181 2.92 -0.20 14.36
CA ASP A 181 2.80 -1.48 15.08
C ASP A 181 2.15 -2.51 14.15
N PRO A 182 2.97 -3.26 13.38
CA PRO A 182 2.46 -4.26 12.44
C PRO A 182 1.60 -5.35 13.09
N SER A 183 1.86 -5.70 14.35
CA SER A 183 1.05 -6.70 15.07
C SER A 183 -0.35 -6.18 15.38
N ARG A 184 -0.47 -4.90 15.79
CA ARG A 184 -1.78 -4.25 15.93
C ARG A 184 -2.46 -4.04 14.58
N GLU A 185 -1.71 -3.68 13.54
CA GLU A 185 -2.24 -3.56 12.18
C GLU A 185 -2.93 -4.84 11.73
N LYS A 186 -2.34 -6.02 11.96
CA LYS A 186 -2.98 -7.31 11.66
C LYS A 186 -4.35 -7.45 12.33
N ILE A 187 -4.43 -7.16 13.62
CA ILE A 187 -5.67 -7.27 14.39
C ILE A 187 -6.75 -6.35 13.83
N VAL A 188 -6.39 -5.09 13.52
CA VAL A 188 -7.33 -4.12 12.96
C VAL A 188 -7.73 -4.50 11.53
N VAL A 189 -6.79 -4.96 10.70
CA VAL A 189 -7.08 -5.45 9.34
C VAL A 189 -8.06 -6.63 9.38
N MET A 190 -7.87 -7.61 10.26
CA MET A 190 -8.80 -8.73 10.41
C MET A 190 -10.22 -8.25 10.76
N ARG A 191 -10.35 -7.27 11.66
CA ARG A 191 -11.66 -6.67 11.99
C ARG A 191 -12.29 -5.97 10.78
N TYR A 192 -11.50 -5.27 9.97
CA TYR A 192 -12.00 -4.62 8.74
C TYR A 192 -12.43 -5.63 7.69
N ILE A 193 -11.71 -6.76 7.56
CA ILE A 193 -12.09 -7.88 6.68
C ILE A 193 -13.45 -8.42 7.11
N SER A 194 -13.60 -8.82 8.37
CA SER A 194 -14.88 -9.36 8.87
C SER A 194 -16.02 -8.36 8.72
N SER A 195 -15.76 -7.08 8.96
CA SER A 195 -16.76 -6.03 8.79
C SER A 195 -17.15 -5.82 7.32
N ALA A 196 -16.19 -5.92 6.39
CA ALA A 196 -16.44 -5.83 4.96
C ALA A 196 -17.28 -7.02 4.46
N GLU A 197 -16.95 -8.23 4.89
CA GLU A 197 -17.72 -9.44 4.56
C GLU A 197 -19.16 -9.35 5.09
N GLN A 198 -19.37 -8.83 6.30
CA GLN A 198 -20.70 -8.55 6.85
C GLN A 198 -21.51 -7.52 6.03
N ARG A 199 -20.82 -6.61 5.31
CA ARG A 199 -21.45 -5.68 4.36
C ARG A 199 -21.69 -6.30 2.98
N GLY A 200 -21.36 -7.57 2.78
CA GLY A 200 -21.47 -8.26 1.49
C GLY A 200 -20.30 -8.01 0.53
N VAL A 201 -19.18 -7.46 1.02
CA VAL A 201 -17.95 -7.31 0.21
C VAL A 201 -17.23 -8.66 0.17
N ARG A 202 -16.91 -9.16 -1.02
CA ARG A 202 -16.05 -10.33 -1.17
C ARG A 202 -14.60 -9.95 -0.89
N VAL A 203 -13.97 -10.59 0.09
CA VAL A 203 -12.54 -10.39 0.38
C VAL A 203 -11.75 -11.62 -0.08
N ALA A 204 -10.93 -11.45 -1.11
CA ALA A 204 -10.01 -12.48 -1.59
C ALA A 204 -8.62 -12.25 -1.00
N LEU A 205 -8.04 -13.26 -0.37
CA LEU A 205 -6.70 -13.18 0.23
C LEU A 205 -5.78 -14.13 -0.53
N GLY A 206 -4.59 -13.66 -0.88
CA GLY A 206 -3.48 -14.53 -1.28
C GLY A 206 -3.20 -15.59 -0.21
N ALA A 207 -2.71 -16.76 -0.63
CA ALA A 207 -2.48 -17.88 0.28
C ALA A 207 -1.52 -17.49 1.41
N ASN A 208 -0.45 -16.77 1.08
CA ASN A 208 0.52 -16.28 2.06
C ASN A 208 -0.07 -15.13 2.89
N VAL A 209 -0.87 -14.23 2.30
CA VAL A 209 -1.58 -13.20 3.07
C VAL A 209 -2.45 -13.82 4.15
N ARG A 210 -3.24 -14.84 3.82
CA ARG A 210 -4.07 -15.58 4.78
C ARG A 210 -3.22 -16.22 5.87
N ARG A 211 -2.13 -16.90 5.49
CA ARG A 211 -1.20 -17.54 6.43
C ARG A 211 -0.63 -16.53 7.44
N PHE A 212 -0.11 -15.40 6.97
CA PHE A 212 0.54 -14.41 7.83
C PHE A 212 -0.45 -13.52 8.58
N LEU A 213 -1.70 -13.39 8.13
CA LEU A 213 -2.74 -12.74 8.93
C LEU A 213 -3.16 -13.57 10.14
N LEU A 214 -3.26 -14.89 9.98
CA LEU A 214 -3.81 -15.80 10.99
C LEU A 214 -2.77 -16.45 11.91
N ALA A 215 -1.48 -16.38 11.56
CA ALA A 215 -0.35 -16.78 12.40
C ALA A 215 -0.07 -15.76 13.49
#